data_AF-A0A2D8MCG2-F1
#
_entry.id   AF-A0A2D8MCG2-F1
#
_cell.length_a   1.000
_cell.length_b   1.000
_cell.length_c   1.000
_cell.angle_alpha   90.00
_cell.angle_beta   90.00
_cell.angle_gamma   90.00
#
_symmetry.space_group_name_H-M   'P 1'
#
loop_
_entity.id
_entity.type
_entity.pdbx_description
1 polymer ?
#
loop_
_entity_poly.entity_id
_entity_poly.type
_entity_poly.pdbx_seq_one_letter_code
_entity_poly.pdbx_strand_id
1 'polypeptide(L)'
;MSNIRGMGDVSRRRALGMGVGASLSLASGRALAQQAIGQPLIGNPALPEAPQSRMRWAIVGLGTFAVGQVIPGFASARQSRMTAFVSGNRAKAEELGSRY
;
A
#
# COMPACT_ATOMS: atom_id res chain seq x y z
N MET A 1 -81.14 0.39 17.99
CA MET A 1 -80.31 0.02 19.15
C MET A 1 -79.05 -0.70 18.65
N SER A 2 -77.94 -0.49 19.35
CA SER A 2 -76.51 -0.65 19.01
C SER A 2 -75.98 -2.06 18.69
N ASN A 3 -74.92 -2.15 17.85
CA ASN A 3 -73.58 -2.78 18.11
C ASN A 3 -72.90 -3.20 16.77
N ILE A 4 -71.84 -2.58 16.23
CA ILE A 4 -70.39 -2.47 16.57
C ILE A 4 -69.61 -3.81 16.56
N ARG A 5 -68.52 -3.84 15.76
CA ARG A 5 -67.30 -4.73 15.73
C ARG A 5 -67.34 -5.92 14.75
N GLY A 6 -66.31 -6.20 13.96
CA GLY A 6 -64.98 -5.60 13.83
C GLY A 6 -64.19 -6.26 12.68
N MET A 7 -63.32 -5.46 12.05
CA MET A 7 -62.29 -5.91 11.10
C MET A 7 -61.29 -6.85 11.80
N GLY A 8 -61.12 -8.06 11.27
CA GLY A 8 -59.96 -8.92 11.48
C GLY A 8 -59.61 -9.59 10.15
N ASP A 9 -58.37 -9.85 9.76
CA ASP A 9 -57.08 -9.69 10.42
C ASP A 9 -56.04 -9.79 9.28
N VAL A 10 -55.50 -8.65 8.82
CA VAL A 10 -54.37 -8.68 7.87
C VAL A 10 -53.14 -9.05 8.67
N SER A 11 -52.85 -10.36 8.68
CA SER A 11 -51.75 -10.96 9.42
C SER A 11 -50.43 -10.28 9.07
N ARG A 12 -49.89 -9.54 10.04
CA ARG A 12 -48.60 -8.80 9.98
C ARG A 12 -47.43 -9.68 9.52
N ARG A 13 -47.57 -11.00 9.62
CA ARG A 13 -46.58 -12.00 9.20
C ARG A 13 -46.43 -12.11 7.67
N ARG A 14 -47.43 -11.69 6.88
CA ARG A 14 -47.31 -11.69 5.40
C ARG A 14 -46.60 -10.46 4.83
N ALA A 15 -46.63 -9.32 5.52
CA ALA A 15 -45.99 -8.09 5.04
C ALA A 15 -44.45 -8.14 5.13
N LEU A 16 -43.88 -8.93 6.05
CA LEU A 16 -42.43 -9.07 6.22
C LEU A 16 -41.77 -10.07 5.25
N GLY A 17 -42.56 -10.90 4.56
CA GLY A 17 -42.05 -11.92 3.64
C GLY A 17 -41.72 -11.43 2.23
N MET A 18 -42.21 -10.24 1.83
CA MET A 18 -42.02 -9.70 0.47
C MET A 18 -40.94 -8.62 0.37
N GLY A 19 -40.27 -8.26 1.47
CA GLY A 19 -39.28 -7.17 1.49
C GLY A 19 -37.81 -7.60 1.44
N VAL A 20 -37.50 -8.89 1.67
CA VAL A 20 -36.10 -9.35 1.92
C VAL A 20 -35.42 -9.92 0.67
N GLY A 21 -36.17 -10.32 -0.36
CA GLY A 21 -35.62 -11.04 -1.51
C GLY A 21 -35.15 -10.19 -2.71
N ALA A 22 -35.59 -8.92 -2.82
CA ALA A 22 -35.40 -8.14 -4.04
C ALA A 22 -34.39 -6.98 -3.92
N SER A 23 -33.92 -6.66 -2.72
CA SER A 23 -33.01 -5.52 -2.49
C SER A 23 -31.52 -5.88 -2.50
N LEU A 24 -31.16 -7.17 -2.47
CA LEU A 24 -29.76 -7.61 -2.50
C LEU A 24 -29.20 -7.78 -3.93
N SER A 25 -30.05 -7.85 -4.95
CA SER A 25 -29.64 -8.18 -6.32
C SER A 25 -29.36 -6.97 -7.22
N LEU A 26 -29.69 -5.74 -6.79
CA LEU A 26 -29.45 -4.52 -7.58
C LEU A 26 -28.17 -3.77 -7.19
N ALA A 27 -27.50 -4.19 -6.11
CA ALA A 27 -26.29 -3.54 -5.61
C ALA A 27 -24.99 -4.16 -6.12
N SER A 28 -25.03 -5.36 -6.72
CA SER A 28 -23.84 -6.10 -7.17
C SER A 28 -23.24 -5.61 -8.50
N GLY A 29 -23.99 -4.83 -9.29
CA GLY A 29 -23.56 -4.38 -10.62
C GLY A 29 -22.59 -3.19 -10.65
N ARG A 30 -22.48 -2.41 -9.56
CA ARG A 30 -21.62 -1.19 -9.55
C ARG A 30 -20.25 -1.40 -8.93
N ALA A 31 -20.02 -2.51 -8.23
CA ALA A 31 -18.73 -2.78 -7.61
C ALA A 31 -17.64 -3.19 -8.62
N LEU A 32 -18.03 -3.80 -9.76
CA LEU A 32 -17.07 -4.28 -10.76
C LEU A 32 -16.65 -3.22 -11.80
N ALA A 33 -17.34 -2.08 -11.84
CA ALA A 33 -17.09 -1.01 -12.81
C ALA A 33 -16.52 0.28 -12.19
N GLN A 34 -16.35 0.33 -10.86
CA GLN A 34 -15.75 1.48 -10.19
C GLN A 34 -14.24 1.47 -10.46
N GLN A 35 -13.83 2.10 -11.56
CA GLN A 35 -12.42 2.39 -11.81
C GLN A 35 -11.94 3.37 -10.74
N ALA A 36 -11.01 2.93 -9.90
CA ALA A 36 -10.36 3.79 -8.93
C ALA A 36 -9.41 4.75 -9.67
N ILE A 37 -9.90 5.94 -10.02
CA ILE A 37 -9.06 7.04 -10.49
C ILE A 37 -8.44 7.68 -9.25
N GLY A 38 -7.11 7.62 -9.12
CA GLY A 38 -6.40 8.19 -7.97
C GLY A 38 -6.60 9.71 -7.85
N GLN A 39 -6.76 10.20 -6.63
CA GLN A 39 -6.84 11.64 -6.35
C GLN A 39 -5.48 12.31 -6.63
N PRO A 40 -5.43 13.43 -7.38
CA PRO A 40 -4.18 14.16 -7.60
C PRO A 40 -3.62 14.74 -6.30
N LEU A 41 -2.29 14.83 -6.19
CA LEU A 41 -1.64 15.48 -5.05
C LEU A 41 -1.94 17.00 -5.09
N ILE A 42 -2.39 17.54 -3.96
CA ILE A 42 -2.69 18.96 -3.81
C ILE A 42 -1.38 19.77 -3.94
N GLY A 43 -1.39 20.81 -4.78
CA GLY A 43 -0.32 21.82 -4.82
C GLY A 43 0.97 21.42 -5.54
N ASN A 44 0.96 20.32 -6.32
CA ASN A 44 2.11 19.81 -7.07
C ASN A 44 3.39 19.75 -6.21
N PRO A 45 3.39 18.95 -5.13
CA PRO A 45 4.53 18.91 -4.22
C PRO A 45 5.76 18.37 -4.94
N ALA A 46 6.93 18.93 -4.61
CA ALA A 46 8.20 18.39 -5.09
C ALA A 46 8.36 16.95 -4.56
N LEU A 47 8.24 15.98 -5.46
CA LEU A 47 8.42 14.58 -5.12
C LEU A 47 9.90 14.30 -4.85
N PRO A 48 10.22 13.36 -3.94
CA PRO A 48 11.58 12.85 -3.83
C PRO A 48 12.06 12.34 -5.19
N GLU A 49 13.33 12.59 -5.50
CA GLU A 49 13.91 12.13 -6.76
C GLU A 49 13.81 10.60 -6.87
N ALA A 50 13.43 10.14 -8.07
CA ALA A 50 13.24 8.71 -8.30
C ALA A 50 14.55 7.97 -8.01
N PRO A 51 14.55 6.80 -7.33
CA PRO A 51 15.76 6.08 -6.95
C PRO A 51 16.74 5.76 -8.10
N GLN A 52 16.21 5.72 -9.32
CA GLN A 52 16.96 5.51 -10.56
C GLN A 52 17.84 6.70 -10.99
N SER A 53 17.65 7.90 -10.43
CA SER A 53 18.51 9.05 -10.69
C SER A 53 19.77 9.09 -9.80
N ARG A 54 19.87 8.26 -8.75
CA ARG A 54 21.00 8.28 -7.83
C ARG A 54 22.29 7.78 -8.48
N MET A 55 23.39 8.51 -8.24
CA MET A 55 24.74 8.11 -8.66
C MET A 55 25.17 6.81 -7.98
N ARG A 56 25.77 5.90 -8.76
CA ARG A 56 26.14 4.56 -8.32
C ARG A 56 27.63 4.50 -7.99
N TRP A 57 27.95 3.97 -6.82
CA TRP A 57 29.31 3.87 -6.32
C TRP A 57 29.71 2.42 -6.06
N ALA A 58 30.99 2.12 -6.30
CA ALA A 58 31.67 0.94 -5.81
C ALA A 58 32.57 1.35 -4.63
N ILE A 59 32.44 0.69 -3.49
CA ILE A 59 33.28 0.98 -2.32
C ILE A 59 34.52 0.09 -2.38
N VAL A 60 35.68 0.73 -2.52
CA VAL A 60 36.97 0.06 -2.63
C VAL A 60 37.69 0.09 -1.28
N GLY A 61 38.00 -1.08 -0.73
CA GLY A 61 38.66 -1.24 0.56
C GLY A 61 37.66 -1.23 1.72
N LEU A 62 37.50 -2.38 2.38
CA LEU A 62 36.53 -2.60 3.46
C LEU A 62 37.21 -2.54 4.84
N GLY A 63 37.90 -1.42 5.07
CA GLY A 63 38.57 -1.10 6.33
C GLY A 63 37.66 -0.37 7.32
N THR A 64 38.22 0.07 8.45
CA THR A 64 37.47 0.67 9.56
C THR A 64 36.66 1.90 9.16
N PHE A 65 37.23 2.80 8.33
CA PHE A 65 36.51 4.00 7.87
C PHE A 65 35.36 3.65 6.93
N ALA A 66 35.59 2.73 5.98
CA ALA A 66 34.57 2.30 5.04
C ALA A 66 33.37 1.68 5.77
N VAL A 67 33.63 0.75 6.70
CA VAL A 67 32.59 0.04 7.46
C VAL A 67 31.93 0.93 8.51
N GLY A 68 32.71 1.73 9.23
CA GLY A 68 32.21 2.52 10.35
C GLY A 68 31.55 3.84 9.95
N GLN A 69 31.88 4.40 8.79
CA GLN A 69 31.45 5.75 8.41
C GLN A 69 30.82 5.79 7.01
N VAL A 70 31.55 5.30 5.99
CA VAL A 70 31.11 5.44 4.59
C VAL A 70 29.82 4.64 4.33
N ILE A 71 29.81 3.35 4.65
CA ILE A 71 28.65 2.47 4.44
C ILE A 71 27.40 2.98 5.19
N PRO A 72 27.46 3.31 6.49
CA PRO A 72 26.33 3.92 7.21
C PRO A 72 25.87 5.24 6.59
N GLY A 73 26.79 6.06 6.07
CA GLY A 73 26.47 7.34 5.43
C GLY A 73 25.57 7.22 4.20
N PHE A 74 25.55 6.07 3.51
CA PHE A 74 24.64 5.85 2.39
C PHE A 74 23.17 5.74 2.81
N ALA A 75 22.85 5.45 4.08
CA ALA A 75 21.48 5.34 4.55
C ALA A 75 20.70 6.66 4.41
N SER A 76 21.38 7.80 4.56
CA SER A 76 20.79 9.15 4.43
C SER A 76 21.14 9.83 3.09
N ALA A 77 21.88 9.15 2.21
CA ALA A 77 22.32 9.73 0.95
C ALA A 77 21.15 9.93 -0.02
N ARG A 78 20.93 11.19 -0.42
CA ARG A 78 19.86 11.56 -1.36
C ARG A 78 20.22 11.26 -2.82
N GLN A 79 21.48 11.48 -3.19
CA GLN A 79 21.96 11.46 -4.58
C GLN A 79 22.96 10.33 -4.87
N SER A 80 23.19 9.44 -3.91
CA SER A 80 24.20 8.40 -4.04
C SER A 80 23.67 7.08 -3.51
N ARG A 81 24.05 5.99 -4.17
CA ARG A 81 23.77 4.61 -3.76
C ARG A 81 25.01 3.75 -3.92
N MET A 82 25.25 2.91 -2.94
CA MET A 82 26.26 1.87 -3.00
C MET A 82 25.74 0.71 -3.85
N THR A 83 26.58 0.19 -4.74
CA THR A 83 26.17 -0.86 -5.69
C THR A 83 27.14 -2.02 -5.81
N ALA A 84 28.37 -1.85 -5.32
CA ALA A 84 29.39 -2.88 -5.34
C ALA A 84 30.40 -2.69 -4.23
N PHE A 85 31.06 -3.78 -3.86
CA PHE A 85 32.19 -3.81 -2.94
C PHE A 85 33.41 -4.37 -3.65
N VAL A 86 34.57 -3.74 -3.45
CA VAL A 86 35.86 -4.21 -3.95
C VAL A 86 36.80 -4.41 -2.76
N SER A 87 37.27 -5.63 -2.57
CA SER A 87 38.03 -6.03 -1.38
C SER A 87 39.09 -7.07 -1.74
N GLY A 88 40.25 -7.00 -1.08
CA GLY A 88 41.23 -8.09 -1.09
C GLY A 88 40.81 -9.31 -0.25
N ASN A 89 39.76 -9.17 0.57
CA ASN A 89 39.16 -10.28 1.33
C ASN A 89 37.76 -10.57 0.76
N ARG A 90 37.63 -11.74 0.11
CA ARG A 90 36.39 -12.20 -0.51
C ARG A 90 35.26 -12.40 0.49
N ALA A 91 35.50 -13.14 1.57
CA ALA A 91 34.48 -13.46 2.58
C ALA A 91 33.86 -12.18 3.17
N LYS A 92 34.69 -11.17 3.44
CA LYS A 92 34.21 -9.87 3.94
C LYS A 92 33.33 -9.13 2.92
N ALA A 93 33.67 -9.19 1.63
CA ALA A 93 32.86 -8.57 0.59
C ALA A 93 31.51 -9.28 0.41
N GLU A 94 31.50 -10.62 0.49
CA GLU A 94 30.26 -11.42 0.40
C GLU A 94 29.35 -11.20 1.61
N GLU A 95 29.92 -11.13 2.82
CA GLU A 95 29.16 -10.84 4.04
C GLU A 95 28.49 -9.47 3.95
N LEU A 96 29.27 -8.43 3.60
CA LEU A 96 28.74 -7.07 3.48
C LEU A 96 27.75 -6.94 2.31
N GLY A 97 28.01 -7.62 1.18
CA GLY A 97 27.10 -7.67 0.03
C GLY A 97 25.80 -8.40 0.30
N SER A 98 25.76 -9.31 1.27
CA SER A 98 24.52 -9.97 1.68
C SER A 98 23.72 -9.13 2.68
N ARG A 99 24.38 -8.19 3.37
CA ARG A 99 23.77 -7.33 4.40
C ARG A 99 23.16 -6.04 3.84
N TYR A 100 23.70 -5.51 2.74
CA TYR A 100 23.35 -4.21 2.14
C TYR A 100 22.95 -4.36 0.68
#